data_AF-A0A5C7G3J4-F1
#
_entry.id   AF-A0A5C7G3J4-F1
#
_cell.length_a   1.000
_cell.length_b   1.000
_cell.length_c   1.000
_cell.angle_alpha   90.00
_cell.angle_beta   90.00
_cell.angle_gamma   90.00
#
_symmetry.space_group_name_H-M   'P 1'
#
loop_
_entity.id
_entity.type
_entity.pdbx_description
1 polymer ?
#
loop_
_entity_poly.entity_id
_entity_poly.type
_entity_poly.pdbx_seq_one_letter_code
_entity_poly.pdbx_strand_id
1 'polypeptide(L)'
;MVALLSHVPGGLGVFDSIVALLLAPWLRADQIVAALLLYRIVYYLIPLSLALLLLVGDETRHRGARLRQLGQSLGQHSVRLAPRILSLFTFMAGVLLLVSGATPAAHRRLHWLSSLFPPGLFEASHFVGSIVGVALLLLAQAIARRIRLAWYLAAGALAAGIAASLLKAGDWEEAALLALLLLVFVPSRRLFERRAALFDTRFSPGWIVAIIAAFGASLWIGVFAYRHVDYSNALW
;
A
#
# COMPACT_ATOMS: atom_id res chain seq x y z
N MET A 1 -24.07 8.94 -12.86
CA MET A 1 -24.21 9.08 -14.34
C MET A 1 -23.22 10.09 -14.93
N VAL A 2 -22.96 11.25 -14.30
CA VAL A 2 -22.00 12.26 -14.80
C VAL A 2 -20.56 11.73 -14.98
N ALA A 3 -20.07 10.88 -14.07
CA ALA A 3 -18.73 10.28 -14.17
C ALA A 3 -18.57 9.26 -15.32
N LEU A 4 -19.67 8.68 -15.84
CA LEU A 4 -19.64 7.78 -17.00
C LEU A 4 -19.63 8.57 -18.31
N LEU A 5 -20.25 9.75 -18.32
CA LEU A 5 -20.28 10.65 -19.47
C LEU A 5 -18.93 11.33 -19.73
N SER A 6 -18.15 11.62 -18.67
CA SER A 6 -16.87 12.33 -18.79
C SER A 6 -15.70 11.46 -19.30
N HIS A 7 -15.89 10.14 -19.49
CA HIS A 7 -14.85 9.19 -19.94
C HIS A 7 -13.53 9.24 -19.14
N VAL A 8 -13.52 9.83 -17.95
CA VAL A 8 -12.36 9.85 -17.08
C VAL A 8 -12.21 8.44 -16.49
N PRO A 9 -11.12 7.72 -16.76
CA PRO A 9 -10.96 6.35 -16.27
C PRO A 9 -11.04 6.33 -14.74
N GLY A 10 -12.02 5.57 -14.22
CA GLY A 10 -12.27 5.43 -12.78
C GLY A 10 -13.11 6.53 -12.14
N GLY A 11 -13.63 7.51 -12.89
CA GLY A 11 -14.43 8.63 -12.34
C GLY A 11 -13.63 9.56 -11.42
N LEU A 12 -12.30 9.46 -11.45
CA LEU A 12 -11.37 10.22 -10.62
C LEU A 12 -11.59 11.72 -10.81
N GLY A 13 -11.75 12.46 -9.71
CA GLY A 13 -11.96 13.90 -9.73
C GLY A 13 -13.41 14.33 -9.96
N VAL A 14 -14.13 13.76 -10.93
CA VAL A 14 -15.55 14.16 -11.18
C VAL A 14 -16.48 13.66 -10.07
N PHE A 15 -16.35 12.39 -9.68
CA PHE A 15 -17.13 11.85 -8.57
C PHE A 15 -16.79 12.55 -7.26
N ASP A 16 -15.49 12.67 -6.96
CA ASP A 16 -15.01 13.27 -5.71
C ASP A 16 -15.46 14.73 -5.57
N SER A 17 -15.39 15.51 -6.66
CA SER A 17 -15.79 16.92 -6.64
C SER A 17 -17.30 17.09 -6.47
N ILE A 18 -18.12 16.24 -7.10
CA ILE A 18 -19.58 16.30 -6.97
C ILE A 18 -19.99 15.93 -5.54
N VAL A 19 -19.44 14.84 -5.00
CA VAL A 19 -19.71 14.42 -3.61
C VAL A 19 -19.23 15.50 -2.65
N ALA A 20 -18.04 16.08 -2.87
CA ALA A 20 -17.55 17.16 -2.03
C ALA A 20 -18.44 18.40 -2.09
N LEU A 21 -18.90 18.81 -3.27
CA LEU A 21 -19.84 19.93 -3.44
C LEU A 21 -21.19 19.69 -2.76
N LEU A 22 -21.72 18.48 -2.86
CA LEU A 22 -23.02 18.13 -2.26
C LEU A 22 -22.95 18.02 -0.74
N LEU A 23 -21.82 17.56 -0.20
CA LEU A 23 -21.62 17.37 1.24
C LEU A 23 -21.01 18.60 1.92
N ALA A 24 -20.39 19.53 1.18
CA ALA A 24 -19.81 20.77 1.70
C ALA A 24 -20.73 21.60 2.60
N PRO A 25 -22.06 21.66 2.39
CA PRO A 25 -22.97 22.38 3.30
C PRO A 25 -23.14 21.69 4.67
N TRP A 26 -22.88 20.39 4.76
CA TRP A 26 -23.24 19.54 5.89
C TRP A 26 -22.02 19.06 6.68
N LEU A 27 -20.87 18.96 6.03
CA LEU A 27 -19.66 18.34 6.56
C LEU A 27 -18.45 19.23 6.29
N ARG A 28 -17.49 19.18 7.22
CA ARG A 28 -16.21 19.87 7.06
C ARG A 28 -15.36 19.16 6.00
N ALA A 29 -14.46 19.91 5.34
CA ALA A 29 -13.63 19.38 4.25
C ALA A 29 -12.78 18.16 4.66
N ASP A 30 -12.28 18.12 5.90
CA ASP A 30 -11.54 16.98 6.45
C ASP A 30 -12.39 15.71 6.52
N GLN A 31 -13.65 15.82 6.92
CA GLN A 31 -14.59 14.70 7.03
C GLN A 31 -15.00 14.17 5.66
N ILE A 32 -15.17 15.06 4.68
CA ILE A 32 -15.49 14.71 3.30
C ILE A 32 -14.33 13.92 2.66
N VAL A 33 -13.09 14.41 2.81
CA VAL A 33 -11.91 13.71 2.28
C VAL A 33 -11.74 12.35 2.94
N ALA A 34 -11.90 12.25 4.25
CA ALA A 34 -11.84 10.97 4.97
C ALA A 34 -12.90 9.98 4.49
N ALA A 35 -14.16 10.43 4.31
CA ALA A 35 -15.24 9.60 3.81
C ALA A 35 -15.01 9.10 2.37
N LEU A 36 -14.49 9.96 1.49
CA LEU A 36 -14.15 9.60 0.12
C LEU A 36 -12.99 8.59 0.05
N LEU A 37 -11.98 8.73 0.91
CA LEU A 37 -10.90 7.76 1.04
C LEU A 37 -11.42 6.42 1.56
N LEU A 38 -12.25 6.42 2.60
CA LEU A 38 -12.84 5.20 3.15
C LEU A 38 -13.71 4.48 2.10
N TYR A 39 -14.53 5.24 1.37
CA TYR A 39 -15.31 4.71 0.24
C TYR A 39 -14.41 4.00 -0.78
N ARG A 40 -13.25 4.59 -1.12
CA ARG A 40 -12.29 3.99 -2.06
C ARG A 40 -11.66 2.71 -1.52
N ILE A 41 -11.34 2.69 -0.23
CA ILE A 41 -10.80 1.48 0.41
C ILE A 41 -11.84 0.35 0.30
N VAL A 42 -13.09 0.63 0.67
CA VAL A 42 -14.15 -0.38 0.72
C VAL A 42 -14.59 -0.85 -0.67
N TYR A 43 -14.76 0.07 -1.63
CA TYR A 43 -15.31 -0.26 -2.95
C TYR A 43 -14.27 -0.61 -4.01
N TYR A 44 -13.01 -0.20 -3.86
CA TYR A 44 -11.96 -0.46 -4.85
C TYR A 44 -10.87 -1.37 -4.30
N LEU A 45 -10.29 -1.06 -3.11
CA LEU A 45 -9.19 -1.87 -2.59
C LEU A 45 -9.64 -3.25 -2.09
N ILE A 46 -10.75 -3.35 -1.35
CA ILE A 46 -11.23 -4.65 -0.84
C ILE A 46 -11.60 -5.60 -1.99
N PRO A 47 -12.41 -5.22 -2.99
CA PRO A 47 -12.75 -6.13 -4.08
C PRO A 47 -11.53 -6.49 -4.94
N LEU A 48 -10.61 -5.55 -5.16
CA LEU A 48 -9.39 -5.79 -5.92
C LEU A 48 -8.45 -6.77 -5.19
N SER A 49 -8.30 -6.63 -3.87
CA SER A 49 -7.51 -7.56 -3.06
C SER A 49 -8.14 -8.95 -3.00
N LEU A 50 -9.47 -9.04 -2.86
CA LEU A 50 -10.20 -10.31 -2.92
C LEU A 50 -10.02 -11.00 -4.28
N ALA A 51 -10.19 -10.26 -5.38
CA ALA A 51 -9.99 -10.78 -6.73
C ALA A 51 -8.57 -11.32 -6.93
N LEU A 52 -7.57 -10.63 -6.38
CA LEU A 52 -6.17 -11.06 -6.45
C LEU A 52 -5.92 -12.33 -5.63
N LEU A 53 -6.47 -12.42 -4.41
CA LEU A 53 -6.38 -13.62 -3.58
C LEU A 53 -7.00 -14.83 -4.29
N LEU A 54 -8.18 -14.64 -4.90
CA LEU A 54 -8.84 -15.68 -5.67
C LEU A 54 -8.02 -16.07 -6.90
N LEU A 55 -7.47 -15.10 -7.65
CA LEU A 55 -6.65 -15.36 -8.84
C LEU A 55 -5.38 -16.15 -8.51
N VAL A 56 -4.67 -15.76 -7.46
CA VAL A 56 -3.44 -16.45 -7.03
C VAL A 56 -3.76 -17.81 -6.38
N GLY A 57 -4.85 -17.89 -5.62
CA GLY A 57 -5.39 -19.13 -5.08
C GLY A 57 -5.79 -20.12 -6.17
N ASP A 58 -6.40 -19.62 -7.24
CA ASP A 58 -6.77 -20.41 -8.41
C ASP A 58 -5.53 -20.95 -9.14
N GLU A 59 -4.53 -20.08 -9.36
CA GLU A 59 -3.28 -20.46 -10.02
C GLU A 59 -2.48 -21.48 -9.19
N THR A 60 -2.61 -21.48 -7.86
CA THR A 60 -1.95 -22.46 -6.99
C THR A 60 -2.69 -23.79 -6.92
N ARG A 61 -4.04 -23.80 -6.94
CA ARG A 61 -4.86 -25.01 -6.97
C ARG A 61 -4.82 -25.73 -8.32
N HIS A 62 -4.84 -25.00 -9.43
CA HIS A 62 -4.82 -25.57 -10.78
C HIS A 62 -3.45 -26.11 -11.23
N ARG A 63 -2.39 -25.94 -10.43
CA ARG A 63 -1.05 -26.48 -10.71
C ARG A 63 -0.93 -28.00 -10.56
N GLY A 64 -1.83 -28.66 -9.83
CA GLY A 64 -1.86 -30.12 -9.71
C GLY A 64 -2.32 -30.85 -10.98
N ALA A 65 -3.08 -30.18 -11.85
CA ALA A 65 -3.67 -30.76 -13.06
C ALA A 65 -3.00 -30.19 -14.31
N ARG A 66 -1.69 -30.39 -14.46
CA ARG A 66 -0.82 -29.77 -15.48
C ARG A 66 -1.26 -29.94 -16.95
N LEU A 67 -2.33 -30.66 -17.31
CA LEU A 67 -2.35 -31.30 -18.63
C LEU A 67 -3.63 -31.54 -19.41
N ARG A 68 -4.87 -31.22 -19.02
CA ARG A 68 -6.01 -31.60 -19.89
C ARG A 68 -6.98 -30.47 -20.25
N GLN A 69 -6.52 -29.71 -21.24
CA GLN A 69 -7.30 -29.32 -22.44
C GLN A 69 -8.22 -28.09 -22.42
N LEU A 70 -8.50 -27.42 -21.28
CA LEU A 70 -9.49 -26.31 -21.30
C LEU A 70 -8.97 -24.92 -20.90
N GLY A 71 -7.75 -24.79 -20.37
CA GLY A 71 -7.22 -23.52 -19.84
C GLY A 71 -6.59 -22.54 -20.86
N GLN A 72 -6.64 -22.82 -22.16
CA GLN A 72 -5.80 -22.12 -23.15
C GLN A 72 -6.27 -20.71 -23.57
N SER A 73 -7.47 -20.27 -23.19
CA SER A 73 -7.93 -18.90 -23.56
C SER A 73 -7.76 -17.86 -22.44
N LEU A 74 -7.87 -18.25 -21.16
CA LEU A 74 -7.83 -17.32 -20.03
C LEU A 74 -6.46 -17.27 -19.31
N GLY A 75 -5.68 -18.35 -19.30
CA GLY A 75 -4.41 -18.43 -18.56
C GLY A 75 -3.25 -17.59 -19.13
N GLN A 76 -3.28 -17.24 -20.43
CA GLN A 76 -2.17 -16.52 -21.07
C GLN A 76 -2.19 -15.01 -20.80
N HIS A 77 -3.37 -14.42 -20.55
CA HIS A 77 -3.52 -13.00 -20.26
C HIS A 77 -3.22 -12.67 -18.79
N SER A 78 -3.65 -13.54 -17.86
CA SER A 78 -3.51 -13.33 -16.41
C SER A 78 -2.05 -13.32 -15.93
N VAL A 79 -1.19 -14.16 -16.49
CA VAL A 79 0.27 -14.21 -16.16
C VAL A 79 1.00 -12.92 -16.62
N ARG A 80 0.42 -12.15 -17.53
CA ARG A 80 0.98 -10.86 -17.97
C ARG A 80 0.71 -9.73 -16.98
N LEU A 81 -0.47 -9.74 -16.36
CA LEU A 81 -0.94 -8.67 -15.47
C LEU A 81 -0.51 -8.85 -14.01
N ALA A 82 -0.33 -10.09 -13.53
CA ALA A 82 -0.02 -10.36 -12.13
C ALA A 82 1.20 -9.55 -11.59
N PRO A 83 2.37 -9.46 -12.26
CA PRO A 83 3.49 -8.67 -11.75
C PRO A 83 3.25 -7.16 -11.72
N ARG A 84 2.39 -6.63 -12.61
CA ARG A 84 2.01 -5.20 -12.60
C ARG A 84 1.08 -4.92 -11.43
N ILE A 85 0.14 -5.82 -11.17
CA ILE A 85 -0.78 -5.70 -10.04
C ILE A 85 0.00 -5.82 -8.72
N LEU A 86 0.88 -6.81 -8.58
CA LEU A 86 1.73 -6.97 -7.41
C LEU A 86 2.63 -5.74 -7.17
N SER A 87 3.19 -5.18 -8.24
CA SER A 87 3.96 -3.94 -8.19
C SER A 87 3.11 -2.77 -7.66
N LEU A 88 1.90 -2.59 -8.18
CA LEU A 88 0.98 -1.54 -7.73
C LEU A 88 0.62 -1.70 -6.24
N PHE A 89 0.29 -2.90 -5.80
CA PHE A 89 -0.01 -3.17 -4.39
C PHE A 89 1.20 -2.98 -3.49
N THR A 90 2.40 -3.39 -3.94
CA THR A 90 3.65 -3.15 -3.20
C THR A 90 3.94 -1.67 -3.06
N PHE A 91 3.72 -0.89 -4.12
CA PHE A 91 3.85 0.57 -4.08
C PHE A 91 2.85 1.18 -3.08
N MET A 92 1.58 0.76 -3.16
CA MET A 92 0.53 1.27 -2.29
C MET A 92 0.77 0.91 -0.81
N ALA A 93 1.30 -0.28 -0.53
CA ALA A 93 1.76 -0.66 0.80
C ALA A 93 2.93 0.22 1.30
N GLY A 94 3.86 0.57 0.40
CA GLY A 94 4.94 1.51 0.69
C GLY A 94 4.43 2.91 1.04
N VAL A 95 3.45 3.42 0.28
CA VAL A 95 2.78 4.70 0.57
C VAL A 95 2.07 4.64 1.92
N LEU A 96 1.34 3.55 2.18
CA LEU A 96 0.62 3.37 3.44
C LEU A 96 1.57 3.43 4.64
N LEU A 97 2.71 2.74 4.59
CA LEU A 97 3.72 2.80 5.66
C LEU A 97 4.34 4.19 5.84
N LEU A 98 4.58 4.92 4.76
CA LEU A 98 5.06 6.31 4.84
C LEU A 98 4.04 7.25 5.46
N VAL A 99 2.77 7.15 5.05
CA VAL A 99 1.67 7.98 5.59
C VAL A 99 1.37 7.62 7.05
N SER A 100 1.43 6.34 7.40
CA SER A 100 1.34 5.86 8.79
C SER A 100 2.51 6.37 9.64
N GLY A 101 3.69 6.52 9.05
CA GLY A 101 4.81 7.23 9.64
C GLY A 101 4.50 8.73 9.83
N ALA A 102 3.94 9.37 8.82
CA ALA A 102 3.71 10.82 8.88
C ALA A 102 2.54 11.22 9.82
N THR A 103 1.64 10.30 10.14
CA THR A 103 0.47 10.58 10.98
C THR A 103 0.79 10.34 12.46
N PRO A 104 0.56 11.33 13.34
CA PRO A 104 0.69 11.12 14.78
C PRO A 104 -0.28 10.01 15.17
N ALA A 105 0.25 8.90 15.69
CA ALA A 105 -0.58 7.83 16.22
C ALA A 105 -1.51 8.47 17.26
N ALA A 106 -2.81 8.55 16.95
CA ALA A 106 -3.76 9.11 17.88
C ALA A 106 -3.68 8.23 19.14
N HIS A 107 -3.14 8.80 20.22
CA HIS A 107 -2.85 8.16 21.51
C HIS A 107 -4.12 7.65 22.24
N ARG A 108 -5.22 7.41 21.51
CA ARG A 108 -6.56 7.17 22.06
C ARG A 108 -6.85 5.71 22.36
N ARG A 109 -5.92 4.79 22.11
CA ARG A 109 -6.02 3.41 22.60
C ARG A 109 -4.65 2.92 23.04
N LEU A 110 -4.52 2.77 24.36
CA LEU A 110 -3.63 1.86 25.11
C LEU A 110 -2.74 2.56 26.16
N HIS A 111 -3.37 3.13 27.18
CA HIS A 111 -2.78 3.24 28.53
C HIS A 111 -2.40 1.86 29.14
N TRP A 112 -2.71 0.75 28.47
CA TRP A 112 -2.49 -0.61 28.94
C TRP A 112 -1.19 -1.26 28.41
N LEU A 113 -0.55 -0.73 27.36
CA LEU A 113 0.71 -1.28 26.81
C LEU A 113 1.97 -0.50 27.24
N SER A 114 1.81 0.64 27.90
CA SER A 114 2.92 1.53 28.31
C SER A 114 3.70 1.04 29.53
N SER A 115 3.26 -0.04 30.18
CA SER A 115 3.91 -0.60 31.38
C SER A 115 4.95 -1.69 31.07
N LEU A 116 5.00 -2.21 29.84
CA LEU A 116 5.90 -3.32 29.47
C LEU A 116 6.95 -2.98 28.41
N PHE A 117 6.74 -1.92 27.61
CA PHE A 117 7.65 -1.56 26.51
C PHE A 117 8.31 -0.19 26.71
N PRO A 118 9.66 -0.10 26.64
CA PRO A 118 10.39 1.15 26.63
C PRO A 118 9.90 2.11 25.54
N PRO A 119 9.77 3.43 25.82
CA PRO A 119 9.28 4.41 24.84
C PRO A 119 10.10 4.43 23.53
N GLY A 120 11.41 4.16 23.60
CA GLY A 120 12.28 4.11 22.42
C GLY A 120 11.97 2.98 21.42
N LEU A 121 11.28 1.91 21.83
CA LEU A 121 10.88 0.83 20.91
C LEU A 121 9.76 1.26 19.96
N PHE A 122 8.88 2.17 20.38
CA PHE A 122 7.81 2.70 19.52
C PHE A 122 8.35 3.66 18.45
N GLU A 123 9.27 4.55 18.83
CA GLU A 123 9.95 5.46 17.90
C GLU A 123 10.80 4.69 16.87
N ALA A 124 11.55 3.68 17.33
CA ALA A 124 12.34 2.83 16.44
C ALA A 124 11.46 2.07 15.44
N SER A 125 10.34 1.50 15.89
CA SER A 125 9.40 0.76 15.02
C SER A 125 8.80 1.68 13.95
N HIS A 126 8.49 2.92 14.34
CA HIS A 126 7.97 3.93 13.44
C HIS A 126 9.00 4.34 12.36
N PHE A 127 10.26 4.57 12.75
CA PHE A 127 11.35 4.85 11.83
C PHE A 127 11.62 3.68 10.87
N VAL A 128 11.64 2.45 11.40
CA VAL A 128 11.78 1.22 10.60
C VAL A 128 10.63 1.07 9.62
N GLY A 129 9.39 1.36 10.03
CA GLY A 129 8.22 1.36 9.15
C GLY A 129 8.38 2.30 7.96
N SER A 130 8.91 3.51 8.18
CA SER A 130 9.20 4.47 7.10
C SER A 130 10.29 3.96 6.14
N ILE A 131 11.40 3.42 6.66
CA ILE A 131 12.46 2.81 5.83
C ILE A 131 11.90 1.68 4.98
N VAL A 132 11.12 0.79 5.59
CA VAL A 132 10.45 -0.31 4.88
C VAL A 132 9.50 0.24 3.82
N GLY A 133 8.73 1.29 4.13
CA GLY A 133 7.85 1.97 3.18
C GLY A 133 8.60 2.44 1.94
N VAL A 134 9.70 3.18 2.12
CA VAL A 134 10.57 3.61 1.01
C VAL A 134 11.12 2.42 0.23
N ALA A 135 11.59 1.37 0.93
CA ALA A 135 12.11 0.17 0.28
C ALA A 135 11.04 -0.48 -0.62
N LEU A 136 9.79 -0.59 -0.16
CA LEU A 136 8.68 -1.13 -0.94
C LEU A 136 8.36 -0.26 -2.17
N LEU A 137 8.40 1.07 -2.06
CA LEU A 137 8.24 1.97 -3.21
C LEU A 137 9.29 1.72 -4.29
N LEU A 138 10.55 1.59 -3.89
CA LEU A 138 11.66 1.33 -4.81
C LEU A 138 11.55 -0.08 -5.44
N LEU A 139 11.20 -1.07 -4.64
CA LEU A 139 11.05 -2.46 -5.08
C LEU A 139 9.85 -2.66 -5.99
N ALA A 140 8.79 -1.85 -5.88
CA ALA A 140 7.62 -1.91 -6.75
C ALA A 140 8.00 -1.87 -8.23
N GLN A 141 8.96 -1.01 -8.63
CA GLN A 141 9.43 -0.97 -10.01
C GLN A 141 10.16 -2.26 -10.41
N ALA A 142 11.01 -2.77 -9.53
CA ALA A 142 11.78 -3.98 -9.78
C ALA A 142 10.88 -5.22 -9.91
N ILE A 143 9.77 -5.24 -9.17
CA ILE A 143 8.70 -6.22 -9.26
C ILE A 143 7.98 -6.13 -10.61
N ALA A 144 7.63 -4.92 -11.08
CA ALA A 144 7.04 -4.73 -12.40
C ALA A 144 7.93 -5.26 -13.53
N ARG A 145 9.25 -5.23 -13.35
CA ARG A 145 10.26 -5.75 -14.28
C ARG A 145 10.59 -7.24 -14.10
N ARG A 146 9.92 -7.94 -13.18
CA ARG A 146 10.07 -9.38 -12.89
C ARG A 146 11.48 -9.77 -12.43
N ILE A 147 12.16 -8.89 -11.68
CA ILE A 147 13.52 -9.14 -11.18
C ILE A 147 13.48 -10.14 -10.01
N ARG A 148 14.28 -11.20 -10.08
CA ARG A 148 14.32 -12.25 -9.05
C ARG A 148 14.70 -11.75 -7.66
N LEU A 149 15.70 -10.87 -7.57
CA LEU A 149 16.16 -10.32 -6.29
C LEU A 149 15.09 -9.43 -5.65
N ALA A 150 14.29 -8.73 -6.46
CA ALA A 150 13.20 -7.90 -5.98
C ALA A 150 12.16 -8.71 -5.20
N TRP A 151 11.96 -9.99 -5.57
CA TRP A 151 11.03 -10.84 -4.84
C TRP A 151 11.48 -11.10 -3.39
N TYR A 152 12.76 -11.44 -3.20
CA TYR A 152 13.31 -11.70 -1.86
C TYR A 152 13.34 -10.44 -1.01
N LEU A 153 13.78 -9.32 -1.60
CA LEU A 153 13.82 -8.05 -0.89
C LEU A 153 12.42 -7.55 -0.53
N ALA A 154 11.44 -7.73 -1.40
CA ALA A 154 10.06 -7.33 -1.10
C ALA A 154 9.43 -8.24 -0.05
N ALA A 155 9.64 -9.56 -0.10
CA ALA A 155 9.17 -10.46 0.94
C ALA A 155 9.80 -10.14 2.30
N GLY A 156 11.11 -9.85 2.34
CA GLY A 156 11.81 -9.42 3.55
C GLY A 156 11.31 -8.07 4.07
N ALA A 157 11.11 -7.10 3.19
CA ALA A 157 10.57 -5.79 3.54
C ALA A 157 9.13 -5.90 4.07
N LEU A 158 8.26 -6.70 3.44
CA LEU A 158 6.90 -6.94 3.93
C LEU A 158 6.92 -7.61 5.31
N ALA A 159 7.78 -8.61 5.54
CA ALA A 159 7.92 -9.25 6.84
C ALA A 159 8.43 -8.27 7.92
N ALA A 160 9.42 -7.43 7.59
CA ALA A 160 9.91 -6.38 8.47
C ALA A 160 8.83 -5.33 8.78
N GLY A 161 8.03 -4.95 7.78
CA GLY A 161 6.89 -4.05 7.94
C GLY A 161 5.82 -4.62 8.87
N ILE A 162 5.47 -5.91 8.72
CA ILE A 162 4.55 -6.59 9.64
C ILE A 162 5.08 -6.55 11.07
N ALA A 163 6.36 -6.88 11.27
CA ALA A 163 6.98 -6.83 12.60
C ALA A 163 6.95 -5.41 13.17
N ALA A 164 7.31 -4.39 12.37
CA ALA A 164 7.29 -2.99 12.79
C ALA A 164 5.88 -2.51 13.16
N SER A 165 4.85 -2.81 12.36
CA SER A 165 3.45 -2.45 12.65
C SER A 165 2.90 -3.16 13.89
N LEU A 166 3.29 -4.42 14.14
CA LEU A 166 2.90 -5.13 15.37
C LEU A 166 3.56 -4.52 16.62
N LEU A 167 4.82 -4.07 16.51
CA LEU A 167 5.55 -3.43 17.61
C LEU A 167 5.07 -2.00 17.91
N LYS A 168 4.45 -1.32 16.94
CA LYS A 168 3.96 0.07 17.03
C LYS A 168 2.69 0.27 17.89
N ALA A 169 2.43 -0.61 18.86
CA ALA A 169 1.22 -0.63 19.71
C ALA A 169 -0.07 -1.16 19.05
N GLY A 170 0.06 -2.12 18.13
CA GLY A 170 -1.10 -2.84 17.59
C GLY A 170 -1.77 -2.14 16.41
N ASP A 171 -0.99 -1.67 15.44
CA ASP A 171 -1.50 -1.33 14.11
C ASP A 171 -1.83 -2.63 13.34
N TRP A 172 -2.82 -3.39 13.85
CA TRP A 172 -3.24 -4.69 13.31
C TRP A 172 -3.74 -4.57 11.87
N GLU A 173 -4.30 -3.41 11.51
CA GLU A 173 -4.78 -3.13 10.17
C GLU A 173 -3.64 -3.13 9.14
N GLU A 174 -2.53 -2.47 9.46
CA GLU A 174 -1.34 -2.42 8.60
C GLU A 174 -0.66 -3.77 8.53
N ALA A 175 -0.48 -4.42 9.68
CA ALA A 175 0.09 -5.76 9.76
C ALA A 175 -0.75 -6.77 8.97
N ALA A 176 -2.08 -6.71 9.05
CA ALA A 176 -2.98 -7.57 8.30
C ALA A 176 -2.90 -7.32 6.79
N LEU A 177 -2.87 -6.06 6.35
CA LEU A 177 -2.71 -5.70 4.93
C LEU A 177 -1.36 -6.18 4.37
N LEU A 178 -0.27 -5.96 5.11
CA LEU A 178 1.06 -6.42 4.72
C LEU A 178 1.16 -7.95 4.73
N ALA A 179 0.55 -8.62 5.70
CA ALA A 179 0.48 -10.08 5.77
C ALA A 179 -0.32 -10.66 4.59
N LEU A 180 -1.45 -10.05 4.25
CA LEU A 180 -2.25 -10.43 3.10
C LEU A 180 -1.44 -10.29 1.81
N LEU A 181 -0.76 -9.15 1.65
CA LEU A 181 0.09 -8.93 0.49
C LEU A 181 1.23 -9.95 0.43
N LEU A 182 1.88 -10.26 1.56
CA LEU A 182 2.93 -11.28 1.66
C LEU A 182 2.41 -12.66 1.26
N LEU A 183 1.22 -13.07 1.72
CA LEU A 183 0.58 -14.34 1.36
C LEU A 183 0.35 -14.47 -0.15
N VAL A 184 -0.05 -13.38 -0.81
CA VAL A 184 -0.19 -13.32 -2.28
C VAL A 184 1.19 -13.33 -2.97
N PHE A 185 2.18 -12.71 -2.35
CA PHE A 185 3.51 -12.54 -2.92
C PHE A 185 4.34 -13.83 -2.91
N VAL A 186 4.20 -14.66 -1.87
CA VAL A 186 4.96 -15.92 -1.72
C VAL A 186 4.80 -16.90 -2.90
N PRO A 187 3.58 -17.29 -3.33
CA PRO A 187 3.38 -18.22 -4.45
C PRO A 187 3.78 -17.63 -5.81
N SER A 188 3.93 -16.32 -5.88
CA SER A 188 4.29 -15.56 -7.09
C SER A 188 5.77 -15.62 -7.45
N ARG A 189 6.63 -16.30 -6.66
CA ARG A 189 8.09 -16.43 -6.90
C ARG A 189 8.46 -16.83 -8.33
N ARG A 190 7.66 -17.71 -8.95
CA ARG A 190 7.89 -18.22 -10.31
C ARG A 190 7.66 -17.17 -11.41
N LEU A 191 7.02 -16.04 -11.09
CA LEU A 191 6.86 -14.92 -12.04
C LEU A 191 8.13 -14.08 -12.18
N PHE A 192 9.10 -14.24 -11.26
CA PHE A 192 10.32 -13.42 -11.16
C PHE A 192 11.56 -14.19 -11.60
N GLU A 193 11.59 -14.63 -12.85
CA GLU A 193 12.70 -15.45 -13.36
C GLU A 193 13.90 -14.63 -13.83
N ARG A 194 13.71 -13.35 -14.16
CA ARG A 194 14.75 -12.51 -14.76
C ARG A 194 15.85 -12.19 -13.74
N ARG A 195 17.07 -12.65 -14.02
CA ARG A 195 18.29 -12.27 -13.30
C ARG A 195 18.81 -10.97 -13.93
N ALA A 196 18.54 -9.84 -13.29
CA ALA A 196 19.11 -8.55 -13.62
C ALA A 196 19.50 -7.86 -12.30
N ALA A 197 20.60 -7.12 -12.31
CA ALA A 197 21.00 -6.30 -11.17
C ALA A 197 19.97 -5.17 -10.97
N LEU A 198 19.53 -4.94 -9.73
CA LEU A 198 18.51 -3.94 -9.38
C LEU A 198 18.87 -2.53 -9.86
N PHE A 199 20.16 -2.21 -9.85
CA PHE A 199 20.69 -0.88 -10.14
C PHE A 199 21.13 -0.67 -11.59
N ASP A 200 21.17 -1.74 -12.38
CA ASP A 200 21.62 -1.68 -13.79
C ASP A 200 20.46 -1.34 -14.75
N THR A 201 19.23 -1.36 -14.22
CA THR A 201 18.04 -0.93 -14.95
C THR A 201 17.74 0.53 -14.68
N ARG A 202 17.85 1.39 -15.70
CA ARG A 202 17.44 2.81 -15.62
C ARG A 202 16.00 2.91 -15.12
N PHE A 203 15.79 3.71 -14.08
CA PHE A 203 14.45 4.02 -13.58
C PHE A 203 13.63 4.66 -14.71
N SER A 204 12.39 4.21 -14.87
CA SER A 204 11.51 4.85 -15.85
C SER A 204 11.14 6.24 -15.31
N PRO A 205 11.14 7.29 -16.14
CA PRO A 205 10.77 8.64 -15.70
C PRO A 205 9.44 8.67 -14.93
N GLY A 206 8.45 7.88 -15.34
CA GLY A 206 7.15 7.81 -14.65
C GLY A 206 7.23 7.26 -13.23
N TRP A 207 8.11 6.30 -12.96
CA TRP A 207 8.30 5.75 -11.61
C TRP A 207 9.05 6.72 -10.70
N ILE A 208 10.02 7.47 -11.23
CA ILE A 208 10.71 8.52 -10.48
C ILE A 208 9.69 9.58 -10.04
N VAL A 209 8.83 10.04 -10.96
CA VAL A 209 7.76 10.99 -10.65
C VAL A 209 6.82 10.42 -9.59
N ALA A 210 6.41 9.14 -9.70
CA ALA A 210 5.54 8.51 -8.71
C ALA A 210 6.18 8.42 -7.31
N ILE A 211 7.47 8.06 -7.22
CA ILE A 211 8.20 7.99 -5.95
C ILE A 211 8.34 9.39 -5.33
N ILE A 212 8.75 10.38 -6.13
CA ILE A 212 8.87 11.77 -5.66
C ILE A 212 7.51 12.32 -5.21
N ALA A 213 6.44 12.05 -5.97
CA ALA A 213 5.09 12.46 -5.62
C ALA A 213 4.61 11.79 -4.32
N ALA A 214 4.84 10.49 -4.15
CA ALA A 214 4.49 9.76 -2.93
C ALA A 214 5.25 10.28 -1.70
N PHE A 215 6.56 10.47 -1.84
CA PHE A 215 7.40 10.99 -0.77
C PHE A 215 7.02 12.44 -0.42
N GLY A 216 6.82 13.29 -1.44
CA GLY A 216 6.37 14.67 -1.27
C GLY A 216 4.99 14.78 -0.63
N ALA A 217 4.05 13.93 -1.03
CA ALA A 217 2.73 13.85 -0.41
C ALA A 217 2.82 13.42 1.06
N SER A 218 3.65 12.41 1.37
CA SER A 218 3.88 11.97 2.76
C SER A 218 4.51 13.06 3.62
N LEU A 219 5.50 13.79 3.09
CA LEU A 219 6.14 14.90 3.80
C LEU A 219 5.15 16.04 4.02
N TRP A 220 4.34 16.37 3.00
CA TRP A 220 3.31 17.38 3.09
C TRP A 220 2.24 17.01 4.13
N ILE A 221 1.77 15.76 4.15
CA ILE A 221 0.85 15.23 5.16
C ILE A 221 1.47 15.34 6.55
N GLY A 222 2.74 14.96 6.73
CA GLY A 222 3.44 15.08 8.00
C GLY A 222 3.49 16.53 8.48
N VAL A 223 3.97 17.46 7.64
CA VAL A 223 4.00 18.89 7.99
C VAL A 223 2.61 19.41 8.30
N PHE A 224 1.60 19.04 7.52
CA PHE A 224 0.22 19.48 7.75
C PHE A 224 -0.36 18.95 9.06
N ALA A 225 -0.12 17.67 9.36
CA ALA A 225 -0.58 17.00 10.58
C ALA A 225 0.10 17.58 11.84
N TYR A 226 1.40 17.87 11.77
CA TYR A 226 2.13 18.48 12.89
C TYR A 226 1.89 20.00 13.01
N ARG A 227 1.46 20.70 11.96
CA ARG A 227 1.13 22.14 12.03
C ARG A 227 -0.19 22.47 12.74
N HIS A 228 -1.09 21.50 12.90
CA HIS A 228 -2.38 21.70 13.59
C HIS A 228 -2.39 21.14 15.02
N VAL A 229 -1.26 20.64 15.52
CA VAL A 229 -1.08 20.49 16.95
C VAL A 229 -0.76 21.89 17.46
N ASP A 230 -1.75 22.54 18.06
CA ASP A 230 -1.52 23.74 18.85
C ASP A 230 -0.31 23.44 19.74
N TYR A 231 0.80 24.14 19.49
CA TYR A 231 1.84 24.36 20.48
C TYR A 231 1.15 25.13 21.63
N SER A 232 0.33 24.44 22.41
CA SER A 232 -0.06 24.91 23.72
C SER A 232 1.23 24.86 24.53
N ASN A 233 1.92 26.00 24.54
CA ASN A 233 2.96 26.37 25.49
C ASN A 233 2.40 26.23 26.90
N ALA A 234 2.36 25.01 27.42
CA ALA A 234 2.12 24.73 28.81
C ALA A 234 3.03 23.57 29.20
N LEU A 235 4.03 23.92 30.03
CA LEU A 235 5.05 23.06 30.66
C LEU A 235 6.26 22.88 29.73
N TRP A 236 7.31 23.70 29.79
CA TRP A 236 7.95 24.45 30.89
C TRP A 236 8.89 25.50 30.29
#